data_AF-A0A7U4GDD5-F1
#
_entry.id   AF-A0A7U4GDD5-F1
#
_cell.length_a   1.000
_cell.length_b   1.000
_cell.length_c   1.000
_cell.angle_alpha   90.00
_cell.angle_beta   90.00
_cell.angle_gamma   90.00
#
_symmetry.space_group_name_H-M   'P 1'
#
loop_
_entity.id
_entity.type
_entity.pdbx_description
1 polymer ?
#
loop_
_entity_poly.entity_id
_entity_poly.type
_entity_poly.pdbx_seq_one_letter_code
_entity_poly.pdbx_strand_id
1 'polypeptide(L)'
;MLNKTLLPMAFASLTAFAAISTANAAEQLKMEVYNPGEKSIFPVSSEIISGKTEVALIDAQFQRNDAEVLVKKIQQSGKKLTTIYISQADPDFYFGLDVITKAFPQAKVIATPQTIEEIKATKDGKIAYWGPILKENAPTQIIVPQALRGNSFTVDGQKINVEGLDGPSPEKTFVWIPSLKAVVGGVAVSGNIHLWVADTQTAESRQNWLTTLEKIKALQPVTVVPGHYLDNAPQTLESVTFTQRYLTTLNTEIPKAKDSTALIAAMKKHYPELKDESSLELSARVLKNEMKWPQ
;
A
#
# COMPACT_ATOMS: atom_id res chain seq x y z
N MET A 1 33.67 82.67 -23.92
CA MET A 1 32.86 81.67 -24.67
C MET A 1 33.58 80.32 -24.57
N LEU A 2 32.84 79.27 -24.21
CA LEU A 2 33.33 78.08 -23.51
C LEU A 2 34.17 77.11 -24.37
N ASN A 3 35.31 76.67 -23.81
CA ASN A 3 36.04 75.46 -24.23
C ASN A 3 35.23 74.22 -23.85
N LYS A 4 35.00 73.30 -24.79
CA LYS A 4 34.40 71.98 -24.52
C LYS A 4 35.46 70.89 -24.71
N THR A 5 35.89 70.34 -23.58
CA THR A 5 36.72 69.15 -23.45
C THR A 5 35.89 67.90 -23.75
N LEU A 6 36.33 67.05 -24.68
CA LEU A 6 35.72 65.74 -24.94
C LEU A 6 36.42 64.68 -24.08
N LEU A 7 35.66 64.08 -23.15
CA LEU A 7 36.07 62.88 -22.40
C LEU A 7 35.75 61.62 -23.22
N PRO A 8 36.66 60.63 -23.35
CA PRO A 8 36.33 59.34 -23.92
C PRO A 8 35.61 58.47 -22.88
N MET A 9 34.41 58.00 -23.23
CA MET A 9 33.61 57.10 -22.40
C MET A 9 34.05 55.66 -22.70
N ALA A 10 34.74 55.02 -21.75
CA ALA A 10 35.14 53.62 -21.86
C ALA A 10 33.93 52.71 -21.59
N PHE A 11 33.51 51.93 -22.59
CA PHE A 11 32.54 50.85 -22.44
C PHE A 11 33.23 49.63 -21.82
N ALA A 12 32.98 49.38 -20.53
CA ALA A 12 33.34 48.12 -19.89
C ALA A 12 32.29 47.06 -20.26
N SER A 13 32.65 46.13 -21.14
CA SER A 13 31.84 44.96 -21.48
C SER A 13 31.86 43.95 -20.33
N LEU A 14 30.79 43.90 -19.55
CA LEU A 14 30.58 42.90 -18.50
C LEU A 14 30.07 41.60 -19.16
N THR A 15 30.95 40.63 -19.39
CA THR A 15 30.53 39.28 -19.81
C THR A 15 30.01 38.51 -18.60
N ALA A 16 28.68 38.40 -18.48
CA ALA A 16 28.04 37.53 -17.49
C ALA A 16 28.16 36.06 -17.94
N PHE A 17 29.03 35.29 -17.28
CA PHE A 17 29.01 33.83 -17.38
C PHE A 17 27.77 33.30 -16.65
N ALA A 18 26.72 32.98 -17.39
CA ALA A 18 25.61 32.19 -16.86
C ALA A 18 26.09 30.74 -16.69
N ALA A 19 26.38 30.34 -15.45
CA ALA A 19 26.55 28.93 -15.13
C ALA A 19 25.20 28.22 -15.35
N ILE A 20 25.08 27.48 -16.44
CA ILE A 20 23.96 26.56 -16.65
C ILE A 20 24.19 25.41 -15.68
N SER A 21 23.58 25.51 -14.50
CA SER A 21 23.44 24.39 -13.58
C SER A 21 22.62 23.32 -14.30
N THR A 22 23.27 22.30 -14.82
CA THR A 22 22.59 21.05 -15.20
C THR A 22 22.14 20.39 -13.90
N ALA A 23 20.99 20.83 -13.38
CA ALA A 23 20.25 20.06 -12.41
C ALA A 23 19.94 18.72 -13.10
N ASN A 24 20.70 17.68 -12.75
CA ASN A 24 20.39 16.31 -13.14
C ASN A 24 19.00 16.01 -12.60
N ALA A 25 17.98 16.13 -13.46
CA ALA A 25 16.65 15.66 -13.15
C ALA A 25 16.79 14.17 -12.80
N ALA A 26 16.43 13.80 -11.57
CA ALA A 26 16.41 12.40 -11.17
C ALA A 26 15.52 11.64 -12.16
N GLU A 27 16.01 10.50 -12.66
CA GLU A 27 15.24 9.66 -13.56
C GLU A 27 13.93 9.26 -12.86
N GLN A 28 12.80 9.39 -13.57
CA GLN A 28 11.49 9.12 -12.97
C GLN A 28 11.46 7.69 -12.40
N LEU A 29 10.91 7.54 -11.18
CA LEU A 29 10.67 6.21 -10.62
C LEU A 29 9.84 5.37 -11.59
N LYS A 30 9.97 4.05 -11.48
CA LYS A 30 9.12 3.07 -12.16
C LYS A 30 8.47 2.19 -11.11
N MET A 31 7.28 1.71 -11.39
CA MET A 31 6.54 0.81 -10.53
C MET A 31 6.14 -0.44 -11.31
N GLU A 32 6.48 -1.60 -10.77
CA GLU A 32 5.96 -2.88 -11.20
C GLU A 32 5.06 -3.43 -10.09
N VAL A 33 3.85 -3.88 -10.44
CA VAL A 33 2.89 -4.46 -9.50
C VAL A 33 2.90 -5.97 -9.64
N TYR A 34 3.01 -6.68 -8.52
CA TYR A 34 2.77 -8.12 -8.44
C TYR A 34 1.50 -8.37 -7.64
N ASN A 35 0.59 -9.15 -8.21
CA ASN A 35 -0.58 -9.68 -7.53
C ASN A 35 -0.77 -11.13 -8.03
N PRO A 36 -0.86 -12.12 -7.14
CA PRO A 36 -0.97 -13.53 -7.55
C PRO A 36 -2.38 -13.92 -8.04
N GLY A 37 -3.38 -13.05 -7.85
CA GLY A 37 -4.78 -13.32 -8.17
C GLY A 37 -5.28 -14.57 -7.45
N GLU A 38 -6.05 -15.39 -8.17
CA GLU A 38 -6.63 -16.63 -7.62
C GLU A 38 -5.60 -17.74 -7.34
N LYS A 39 -4.30 -17.52 -7.62
CA LYS A 39 -3.24 -18.51 -7.37
C LYS A 39 -2.74 -18.51 -5.93
N SER A 40 -3.16 -17.54 -5.12
CA SER A 40 -2.79 -17.40 -3.71
C SER A 40 -4.03 -17.38 -2.83
N ILE A 41 -3.86 -17.72 -1.54
CA ILE A 41 -4.95 -17.64 -0.56
C ILE A 41 -5.49 -16.21 -0.46
N PHE A 42 -4.60 -15.22 -0.51
CA PHE A 42 -4.97 -13.81 -0.52
C PHE A 42 -4.43 -13.15 -1.79
N PRO A 43 -5.28 -12.46 -2.56
CA PRO A 43 -4.85 -11.77 -3.76
C PRO A 43 -4.27 -10.39 -3.41
N VAL A 44 -3.24 -10.39 -2.55
CA VAL A 44 -2.58 -9.19 -2.03
C VAL A 44 -1.60 -8.62 -3.06
N SER A 45 -1.52 -7.30 -3.18
CA SER A 45 -0.57 -6.63 -4.07
C SER A 45 0.77 -6.36 -3.38
N SER A 46 1.82 -6.36 -4.18
CA SER A 46 3.14 -5.86 -3.81
C SER A 46 3.66 -4.96 -4.92
N GLU A 47 4.30 -3.85 -4.55
CA GLU A 47 4.83 -2.89 -5.51
C GLU A 47 6.35 -2.79 -5.44
N ILE A 48 6.99 -3.01 -6.59
CA ILE A 48 8.44 -2.87 -6.77
C ILE A 48 8.70 -1.48 -7.34
N ILE A 49 9.13 -0.55 -6.48
CA ILE A 49 9.43 0.83 -6.82
C ILE A 49 10.91 0.97 -7.15
N SER A 50 11.23 1.20 -8.42
CA SER A 50 12.59 1.24 -8.92
C SER A 50 13.02 2.66 -9.32
N GLY A 51 14.15 3.11 -8.80
CA GLY A 51 14.86 4.28 -9.30
C GLY A 51 15.97 3.89 -10.28
N LYS A 52 17.02 4.70 -10.38
CA LYS A 52 18.20 4.45 -11.22
C LYS A 52 19.07 3.32 -10.66
N THR A 53 19.33 3.31 -9.35
CA THR A 53 20.25 2.37 -8.69
C THR A 53 19.60 1.57 -7.56
N GLU A 54 18.50 2.09 -7.01
CA GLU A 54 17.81 1.52 -5.86
C GLU A 54 16.44 0.94 -6.23
N VAL A 55 15.98 0.00 -5.41
CA VAL A 55 14.63 -0.53 -5.39
C VAL A 55 14.10 -0.44 -3.96
N ALA A 56 12.84 -0.07 -3.82
CA ALA A 56 12.05 -0.36 -2.63
C ALA A 56 10.93 -1.34 -2.98
N LEU A 57 10.63 -2.23 -2.04
CA LEU A 57 9.47 -3.11 -2.10
C LEU A 57 8.42 -2.60 -1.11
N ILE A 58 7.16 -2.55 -1.54
CA ILE A 58 6.01 -2.32 -0.67
C ILE A 58 5.27 -3.66 -0.57
N ASP A 59 5.16 -4.15 0.67
CA ASP A 59 4.50 -5.39 1.06
C ASP A 59 5.13 -6.68 0.50
N ALA A 60 5.19 -7.72 1.32
CA ALA A 60 6.07 -8.87 1.12
C ALA A 60 5.36 -10.17 0.74
N GLN A 61 4.05 -10.11 0.43
CA GLN A 61 3.20 -11.26 0.13
C GLN A 61 3.01 -12.23 1.32
N PHE A 62 2.00 -13.10 1.17
CA PHE A 62 1.63 -14.08 2.19
C PHE A 62 2.42 -15.37 2.10
N GLN A 63 2.47 -15.94 0.90
CA GLN A 63 2.98 -17.27 0.66
C GLN A 63 4.46 -17.21 0.26
N ARG A 64 5.21 -18.24 0.64
CA ARG A 64 6.62 -18.38 0.27
C ARG A 64 6.86 -18.30 -1.25
N ASN A 65 6.08 -19.03 -2.05
CA ASN A 65 6.22 -19.05 -3.52
C ASN A 65 5.99 -17.67 -4.16
N ASP A 66 5.05 -16.88 -3.64
CA ASP A 66 4.78 -15.51 -4.09
C ASP A 66 5.95 -14.58 -3.76
N ALA A 67 6.52 -14.73 -2.56
CA ALA A 67 7.73 -14.01 -2.16
C ALA A 67 8.95 -14.39 -3.03
N GLU A 68 9.07 -15.66 -3.46
CA GLU A 68 10.12 -16.10 -4.39
C GLU A 68 9.98 -15.44 -5.77
N VAL A 69 8.76 -15.17 -6.24
CA VAL A 69 8.51 -14.40 -7.48
C VAL A 69 9.01 -12.95 -7.32
N LEU A 70 8.74 -12.31 -6.18
CA LEU A 70 9.26 -10.97 -5.88
C LEU A 70 10.80 -10.95 -5.87
N VAL A 71 11.44 -11.94 -5.23
CA VAL A 71 12.90 -12.07 -5.23
C VAL A 71 13.45 -12.13 -6.65
N LYS A 72 12.85 -12.96 -7.51
CA LYS A 72 13.28 -13.10 -8.90
C LYS A 72 13.15 -11.78 -9.68
N LYS A 73 12.02 -11.09 -9.56
CA LYS A 73 11.80 -9.78 -10.22
C LYS A 73 12.81 -8.73 -9.78
N ILE A 74 13.08 -8.64 -8.47
CA ILE A 74 14.05 -7.70 -7.93
C ILE A 74 15.47 -8.04 -8.39
N GLN A 75 15.88 -9.32 -8.38
CA GLN A 75 17.20 -9.74 -8.90
C GLN A 75 17.36 -9.40 -10.39
N GLN A 76 16.33 -9.64 -11.20
CA GLN A 76 16.33 -9.34 -12.63
C GLN A 76 16.47 -7.84 -12.93
N SER A 77 16.06 -6.97 -12.00
CA SER A 77 16.24 -5.52 -12.15
C SER A 77 17.72 -5.09 -12.16
N GLY A 78 18.62 -5.90 -11.58
CA GLY A 78 20.04 -5.56 -11.40
C GLY A 78 20.31 -4.42 -10.41
N LYS A 79 19.29 -3.93 -9.71
CA LYS A 79 19.35 -2.79 -8.77
C LYS A 79 19.42 -3.28 -7.33
N LYS A 80 19.85 -2.39 -6.42
CA LYS A 80 19.96 -2.70 -5.00
C LYS A 80 18.62 -2.52 -4.30
N LEU A 81 18.07 -3.58 -3.72
CA LEU A 81 16.96 -3.45 -2.77
C LEU A 81 17.45 -2.77 -1.49
N THR A 82 16.98 -1.56 -1.21
CA THR A 82 17.40 -0.79 -0.03
C THR A 82 16.36 -0.83 1.08
N THR A 83 15.09 -0.86 0.72
CA THR A 83 13.97 -0.72 1.66
C THR A 83 12.86 -1.71 1.34
N ILE A 84 12.28 -2.34 2.36
CA ILE A 84 11.04 -3.09 2.29
C ILE A 84 10.08 -2.43 3.28
N TYR A 85 9.03 -1.78 2.79
CA TYR A 85 8.01 -1.16 3.63
C TYR A 85 6.81 -2.10 3.79
N ILE A 86 6.41 -2.37 5.02
CA ILE A 86 5.20 -3.13 5.34
C ILE A 86 4.10 -2.15 5.75
N SER A 87 3.02 -2.14 5.00
CA SER A 87 1.94 -1.17 5.11
C SER A 87 0.86 -1.57 6.12
N GLN A 88 0.71 -2.88 6.38
CA GLN A 88 -0.35 -3.43 7.23
C GLN A 88 0.14 -4.62 8.08
N ALA A 89 -0.50 -4.82 9.23
CA ALA A 89 -0.14 -5.85 10.21
C ALA A 89 -0.71 -7.25 9.92
N ASP A 90 -1.40 -7.42 8.79
CA ASP A 90 -1.95 -8.69 8.34
C ASP A 90 -0.87 -9.56 7.69
N PRO A 91 -0.92 -10.88 7.92
CA PRO A 91 0.21 -11.76 7.62
C PRO A 91 0.53 -11.82 6.13
N ASP A 92 -0.46 -11.57 5.28
CA ASP A 92 -0.33 -11.46 3.84
C ASP A 92 0.50 -10.26 3.37
N PHE A 93 0.77 -9.30 4.24
CA PHE A 93 1.67 -8.19 3.97
C PHE A 93 3.12 -8.48 4.37
N TYR A 94 3.40 -9.42 5.29
CA TYR A 94 4.76 -9.55 5.87
C TYR A 94 5.31 -10.97 6.00
N PHE A 95 4.52 -12.03 5.79
CA PHE A 95 5.02 -13.41 5.94
C PHE A 95 6.14 -13.73 4.96
N GLY A 96 6.05 -13.25 3.72
CA GLY A 96 7.10 -13.46 2.72
C GLY A 96 8.42 -12.76 3.01
N LEU A 97 8.50 -11.91 4.06
CA LEU A 97 9.77 -11.33 4.52
C LEU A 97 10.83 -12.39 4.78
N ASP A 98 10.46 -13.58 5.29
CA ASP A 98 11.40 -14.68 5.54
C ASP A 98 12.26 -14.99 4.28
N VAL A 99 11.60 -15.09 3.13
CA VAL A 99 12.24 -15.38 1.85
C VAL A 99 13.06 -14.18 1.38
N ILE A 100 12.44 -12.99 1.42
CA ILE A 100 13.00 -11.79 0.80
C ILE A 100 14.25 -11.32 1.54
N THR A 101 14.27 -11.34 2.88
CA THR A 101 15.45 -10.90 3.64
C THR A 101 16.60 -11.89 3.57
N LYS A 102 16.34 -13.18 3.32
CA LYS A 102 17.40 -14.16 3.03
C LYS A 102 18.10 -13.85 1.71
N ALA A 103 17.33 -13.43 0.69
CA ALA A 103 17.88 -13.03 -0.60
C ALA A 103 18.54 -11.64 -0.59
N PHE A 104 18.04 -10.72 0.26
CA PHE A 104 18.51 -9.34 0.35
C PHE A 104 18.80 -8.92 1.81
N PRO A 105 19.84 -9.48 2.45
CA PRO A 105 20.10 -9.25 3.88
C PRO A 105 20.48 -7.81 4.24
N GLN A 106 20.80 -6.97 3.24
CA GLN A 106 21.11 -5.55 3.44
C GLN A 106 19.90 -4.63 3.38
N ALA A 107 18.73 -5.13 2.93
CA ALA A 107 17.52 -4.32 2.82
C ALA A 107 16.96 -4.00 4.21
N LYS A 108 16.56 -2.75 4.43
CA LYS A 108 15.90 -2.34 5.67
C LYS A 108 14.43 -2.69 5.59
N VAL A 109 13.97 -3.57 6.48
CA VAL A 109 12.54 -3.83 6.67
C VAL A 109 11.99 -2.78 7.64
N ILE A 110 11.02 -1.98 7.19
CA ILE A 110 10.45 -0.88 7.96
C ILE A 110 8.92 -0.88 7.92
N ALA A 111 8.29 -0.37 8.98
CA ALA A 111 6.85 -0.14 9.07
C ALA A 111 6.58 1.00 10.06
N THR A 112 5.34 1.48 10.14
CA THR A 112 4.98 2.49 11.15
C THR A 112 4.99 1.86 12.55
N PRO A 113 5.20 2.67 13.62
CA PRO A 113 5.15 2.16 14.99
C PRO A 113 3.85 1.40 15.31
N GLN A 114 2.71 1.87 14.80
CA GLN A 114 1.40 1.27 14.96
C GLN A 114 1.34 -0.14 14.35
N THR A 115 1.74 -0.28 13.09
CA THR A 115 1.81 -1.59 12.41
C THR A 115 2.76 -2.55 13.14
N ILE A 116 3.90 -2.06 13.66
CA ILE A 116 4.85 -2.89 14.40
C ILE A 116 4.26 -3.39 15.72
N GLU A 117 3.54 -2.54 16.44
CA GLU A 117 2.87 -2.89 17.69
C GLU A 117 1.84 -4.00 17.46
N GLU A 118 1.01 -3.86 16.42
CA GLU A 118 0.00 -4.86 16.07
C GLU A 118 0.62 -6.18 15.58
N ILE A 119 1.68 -6.14 14.78
CA ILE A 119 2.44 -7.35 14.39
C ILE A 119 2.97 -8.05 15.64
N LYS A 120 3.57 -7.33 16.59
CA LYS A 120 4.08 -7.92 17.83
C LYS A 120 2.97 -8.58 18.66
N ALA A 121 1.81 -7.95 18.72
CA ALA A 121 0.67 -8.47 19.47
C ALA A 121 0.05 -9.72 18.83
N THR A 122 0.04 -9.81 17.49
CA THR A 122 -0.77 -10.81 16.77
C THR A 122 0.04 -11.91 16.07
N LYS A 123 1.35 -11.73 15.83
CA LYS A 123 2.15 -12.64 14.99
C LYS A 123 2.14 -14.10 15.43
N ASP A 124 2.18 -14.37 16.74
CA ASP A 124 2.28 -15.74 17.27
C ASP A 124 0.96 -16.50 17.06
N GLY A 125 -0.18 -15.81 17.23
CA GLY A 125 -1.49 -16.36 16.90
C GLY A 125 -1.68 -16.54 15.39
N LYS A 126 -1.27 -15.53 14.59
CA LYS A 126 -1.35 -15.57 13.13
C LYS A 126 -0.54 -16.75 12.56
N ILE A 127 0.69 -16.98 13.01
CA ILE A 127 1.50 -18.12 12.52
C ILE A 127 0.97 -19.48 13.00
N ALA A 128 0.45 -19.57 14.23
CA ALA A 128 -0.14 -20.81 14.73
C ALA A 128 -1.39 -21.23 13.91
N TYR A 129 -2.17 -20.25 13.45
CA TYR A 129 -3.34 -20.49 12.61
C TYR A 129 -2.97 -20.77 11.15
N TRP A 130 -2.17 -19.91 10.54
CA TRP A 130 -1.88 -19.97 9.11
C TRP A 130 -0.78 -20.97 8.74
N GLY A 131 0.16 -21.26 9.65
CA GLY A 131 1.28 -22.17 9.39
C GLY A 131 0.84 -23.55 8.87
N PRO A 132 -0.09 -24.26 9.56
CA PRO A 132 -0.62 -25.53 9.09
C PRO A 132 -1.37 -25.46 7.75
N ILE A 133 -2.05 -24.35 7.47
CA ILE A 133 -2.78 -24.12 6.21
C ILE A 133 -1.81 -23.92 5.05
N LEU A 134 -0.79 -23.10 5.27
CA LEU A 134 0.24 -22.75 4.29
C LEU A 134 1.23 -23.88 4.02
N LYS A 135 1.43 -24.80 4.97
CA LYS A 135 2.36 -25.94 4.84
C LYS A 135 3.77 -25.46 4.42
N GLU A 136 4.29 -25.95 3.30
CA GLU A 136 5.59 -25.55 2.74
C GLU A 136 5.66 -24.07 2.34
N ASN A 137 4.51 -23.42 2.15
CA ASN A 137 4.43 -21.98 1.87
C ASN A 137 4.44 -21.12 3.14
N ALA A 138 4.46 -21.71 4.33
CA ALA A 138 4.56 -20.97 5.58
C ALA A 138 5.96 -20.37 5.77
N PRO A 139 6.10 -19.19 6.39
CA PRO A 139 7.41 -18.67 6.76
C PRO A 139 8.05 -19.55 7.84
N THR A 140 9.37 -19.74 7.75
CA THR A 140 10.14 -20.47 8.76
C THR A 140 10.49 -19.60 9.97
N GLN A 141 10.39 -18.28 9.83
CA GLN A 141 10.59 -17.29 10.87
C GLN A 141 9.73 -16.05 10.57
N ILE A 142 9.23 -15.41 11.62
CA ILE A 142 8.52 -14.14 11.48
C ILE A 142 9.49 -12.99 11.70
N ILE A 143 9.54 -12.07 10.73
CA ILE A 143 10.38 -10.87 10.79
C ILE A 143 9.52 -9.69 11.19
N VAL A 144 9.86 -9.07 12.31
CA VAL A 144 9.21 -7.84 12.78
C VAL A 144 9.96 -6.63 12.19
N PRO A 145 9.29 -5.70 11.48
CA PRO A 145 9.92 -4.52 10.91
C PRO A 145 10.56 -3.58 11.95
N GLN A 146 11.49 -2.75 11.49
CA GLN A 146 12.01 -1.61 12.26
C GLN A 146 11.12 -0.39 12.09
N ALA A 147 11.10 0.51 13.08
CA ALA A 147 10.27 1.71 13.00
C ALA A 147 10.74 2.65 11.88
N LEU A 148 9.80 3.02 11.00
CA LEU A 148 9.95 4.13 10.09
C LEU A 148 10.18 5.42 10.89
N ARG A 149 11.18 6.20 10.49
CA ARG A 149 11.44 7.53 11.07
C ARG A 149 10.66 8.58 10.29
N GLY A 150 9.77 9.31 10.97
CA GLY A 150 8.88 10.26 10.33
C GLY A 150 7.79 9.55 9.52
N ASN A 151 7.40 10.12 8.38
CA ASN A 151 6.32 9.62 7.53
C ASN A 151 6.78 9.34 6.08
N SER A 152 8.06 9.11 5.84
CA SER A 152 8.56 8.89 4.48
C SER A 152 9.91 8.20 4.43
N PHE A 153 10.20 7.57 3.31
CA PHE A 153 11.52 7.06 2.93
C PHE A 153 11.85 7.46 1.49
N THR A 154 12.98 7.01 0.95
CA THR A 154 13.44 7.43 -0.38
C THR A 154 13.93 6.26 -1.23
N VAL A 155 13.83 6.41 -2.55
CA VAL A 155 14.49 5.58 -3.56
C VAL A 155 15.25 6.51 -4.51
N ASP A 156 16.57 6.37 -4.58
CA ASP A 156 17.46 7.27 -5.33
C ASP A 156 17.18 8.77 -5.04
N GLY A 157 16.94 9.08 -3.77
CA GLY A 157 16.63 10.44 -3.28
C GLY A 157 15.20 10.92 -3.57
N GLN A 158 14.37 10.18 -4.30
CA GLN A 158 12.97 10.52 -4.53
C GLN A 158 12.11 10.03 -3.36
N LYS A 159 11.21 10.90 -2.90
CA LYS A 159 10.41 10.69 -1.70
C LYS A 159 9.23 9.73 -1.94
N ILE A 160 9.03 8.83 -1.00
CA ILE A 160 7.86 7.96 -0.87
C ILE A 160 7.21 8.28 0.48
N ASN A 161 5.97 8.78 0.46
CA ASN A 161 5.26 9.22 1.66
C ASN A 161 4.35 8.12 2.18
N VAL A 162 4.28 7.99 3.50
CA VAL A 162 3.29 7.20 4.22
C VAL A 162 2.26 8.18 4.77
N GLU A 163 1.03 8.05 4.28
CA GLU A 163 -0.09 8.94 4.58
C GLU A 163 -1.09 8.24 5.52
N GLY A 164 -1.95 9.03 6.18
CA GLY A 164 -2.98 8.53 7.08
C GLY A 164 -2.60 8.44 8.57
N LEU A 165 -1.33 8.68 8.90
CA LEU A 165 -0.80 8.69 10.27
C LEU A 165 -1.47 9.73 11.19
N ASP A 166 -2.03 10.80 10.63
CA ASP A 166 -2.76 11.86 11.32
C ASP A 166 -4.28 11.64 11.32
N GLY A 167 -4.73 10.51 10.76
CA GLY A 167 -6.13 10.15 10.60
C GLY A 167 -6.72 9.49 11.84
N PRO A 168 -8.04 9.22 11.80
CA PRO A 168 -8.75 8.58 12.91
C PRO A 168 -8.45 7.08 13.05
N SER A 169 -7.75 6.49 12.07
CA SER A 169 -7.24 5.11 12.07
C SER A 169 -5.77 5.11 11.64
N PRO A 170 -4.84 5.59 12.49
CA PRO A 170 -3.43 5.77 12.13
C PRO A 170 -2.68 4.43 11.90
N GLU A 171 -3.28 3.31 12.30
CA GLU A 171 -2.85 1.95 11.98
C GLU A 171 -3.12 1.56 10.51
N LYS A 172 -4.06 2.23 9.83
CA LYS A 172 -4.46 1.96 8.44
C LYS A 172 -3.89 3.01 7.49
N THR A 173 -2.59 2.92 7.25
CA THR A 173 -1.85 3.83 6.37
C THR A 173 -1.94 3.41 4.89
N PHE A 174 -1.56 4.33 4.00
CA PHE A 174 -1.31 4.05 2.58
C PHE A 174 -0.08 4.81 2.10
N VAL A 175 0.50 4.38 0.97
CA VAL A 175 1.69 5.01 0.40
C VAL A 175 1.29 5.95 -0.74
N TRP A 176 1.83 7.17 -0.72
CA TRP A 176 1.73 8.15 -1.80
C TRP A 176 3.11 8.38 -2.43
N ILE A 177 3.21 8.17 -3.75
CA ILE A 177 4.44 8.36 -4.53
C ILE A 177 4.24 9.56 -5.48
N PRO A 178 4.68 10.78 -5.09
CA PRO A 178 4.36 12.00 -5.85
C PRO A 178 4.88 11.99 -7.29
N SER A 179 6.08 11.46 -7.54
CA SER A 179 6.68 11.43 -8.89
C SER A 179 5.98 10.47 -9.85
N LEU A 180 5.21 9.51 -9.32
CA LEU A 180 4.33 8.63 -10.09
C LEU A 180 2.87 9.06 -10.06
N LYS A 181 2.51 10.00 -9.16
CA LYS A 181 1.13 10.28 -8.77
C LYS A 181 0.36 8.98 -8.49
N ALA A 182 0.97 8.09 -7.71
CA ALA A 182 0.44 6.76 -7.41
C ALA A 182 0.12 6.58 -5.92
N VAL A 183 -1.04 6.01 -5.63
CA VAL A 183 -1.41 5.50 -4.30
C VAL A 183 -1.33 3.98 -4.30
N VAL A 184 -0.60 3.40 -3.35
CA VAL A 184 -0.33 1.96 -3.26
C VAL A 184 -0.20 1.52 -1.81
N GLY A 185 -0.11 0.20 -1.58
CA GLY A 185 -0.04 -0.39 -0.25
C GLY A 185 -1.28 -0.11 0.61
N GLY A 186 -1.31 -0.75 1.77
CA GLY A 186 -2.40 -0.67 2.72
C GLY A 186 -3.64 -1.43 2.26
N VAL A 187 -4.58 -1.61 3.19
CA VAL A 187 -5.84 -2.35 2.96
C VAL A 187 -7.00 -1.47 2.57
N ALA A 188 -6.76 -0.17 2.36
CA ALA A 188 -7.83 0.79 2.19
C ALA A 188 -8.61 0.63 0.89
N VAL A 189 -8.00 0.09 -0.17
CA VAL A 189 -8.63 -0.02 -1.49
C VAL A 189 -8.65 -1.48 -1.93
N SER A 190 -9.82 -1.97 -2.33
CA SER A 190 -10.00 -3.31 -2.89
C SER A 190 -10.59 -3.23 -4.31
N GLY A 191 -10.48 -4.31 -5.08
CA GLY A 191 -11.04 -4.38 -6.44
C GLY A 191 -11.58 -5.76 -6.81
N ASN A 192 -12.80 -5.84 -7.33
CA ASN A 192 -13.43 -7.07 -7.82
C ASN A 192 -13.52 -8.22 -6.79
N ILE A 193 -13.54 -7.90 -5.49
CA ILE A 193 -13.73 -8.85 -4.39
C ILE A 193 -14.72 -8.31 -3.36
N HIS A 194 -15.33 -9.20 -2.57
CA HIS A 194 -15.99 -8.80 -1.34
C HIS A 194 -14.97 -8.27 -0.32
N LEU A 195 -15.25 -7.11 0.28
CA LEU A 195 -14.31 -6.49 1.22
C LEU A 195 -14.26 -7.27 2.54
N TRP A 196 -13.05 -7.33 3.11
CA TRP A 196 -12.81 -7.79 4.47
C TRP A 196 -13.15 -6.68 5.47
N VAL A 197 -14.33 -6.75 6.07
CA VAL A 197 -14.86 -5.74 7.01
C VAL A 197 -14.81 -6.23 8.46
N ALA A 198 -14.34 -7.45 8.71
CA ALA A 198 -14.19 -8.02 10.04
C ALA A 198 -13.32 -7.17 10.99
N ASP A 199 -12.34 -6.42 10.44
CA ASP A 199 -11.48 -5.51 11.19
C ASP A 199 -12.03 -4.06 11.27
N THR A 200 -13.25 -3.81 10.78
CA THR A 200 -13.95 -2.51 10.84
C THR A 200 -15.41 -2.69 11.31
N GLN A 201 -15.55 -3.22 12.52
CA GLN A 201 -16.82 -3.70 13.07
C GLN A 201 -17.80 -2.58 13.43
N THR A 202 -17.32 -1.41 13.82
CA THR A 202 -18.17 -0.29 14.27
C THR A 202 -18.54 0.64 13.11
N ALA A 203 -19.68 1.32 13.21
CA ALA A 203 -20.06 2.34 12.23
C ALA A 203 -19.01 3.46 12.11
N GLU A 204 -18.42 3.87 13.23
CA GLU A 204 -17.33 4.83 13.28
C GLU A 204 -16.09 4.34 12.53
N SER A 205 -15.63 3.10 12.75
CA SER A 205 -14.47 2.56 12.04
C SER A 205 -14.68 2.49 10.52
N ARG A 206 -15.91 2.21 10.06
CA ARG A 206 -16.25 2.26 8.62
C ARG A 206 -16.33 3.69 8.09
N GLN A 207 -16.75 4.65 8.91
CA GLN A 207 -16.72 6.07 8.55
C GLN A 207 -15.28 6.60 8.46
N ASN A 208 -14.39 6.13 9.33
CA ASN A 208 -12.95 6.41 9.26
C ASN A 208 -12.37 5.89 7.94
N TRP A 209 -12.73 4.66 7.55
CA TRP A 209 -12.31 4.10 6.26
C TRP A 209 -12.80 4.94 5.07
N LEU A 210 -14.07 5.35 5.07
CA LEU A 210 -14.61 6.26 4.04
C LEU A 210 -13.83 7.59 3.98
N THR A 211 -13.40 8.11 5.13
CA THR A 211 -12.58 9.33 5.23
C THR A 211 -11.19 9.12 4.61
N THR A 212 -10.56 7.97 4.83
CA THR A 212 -9.29 7.59 4.16
C THR A 212 -9.45 7.56 2.64
N LEU A 213 -10.56 7.00 2.14
CA LEU A 213 -10.84 6.96 0.70
C LEU A 213 -11.02 8.36 0.09
N GLU A 214 -11.62 9.31 0.81
CA GLU A 214 -11.68 10.72 0.39
C GLU A 214 -10.30 11.40 0.41
N LYS A 215 -9.44 11.10 1.41
CA LYS A 215 -8.04 11.57 1.42
C LYS A 215 -7.29 11.08 0.17
N ILE A 216 -7.48 9.82 -0.23
CA ILE A 216 -6.89 9.28 -1.47
C ILE A 216 -7.38 10.03 -2.71
N LYS A 217 -8.69 10.31 -2.82
CA LYS A 217 -9.25 11.09 -3.95
C LYS A 217 -8.68 12.50 -4.02
N ALA A 218 -8.50 13.15 -2.87
CA ALA A 218 -7.98 14.51 -2.80
C ALA A 218 -6.54 14.64 -3.34
N LEU A 219 -5.75 13.56 -3.33
CA LEU A 219 -4.42 13.52 -3.93
C LEU A 219 -4.43 13.54 -5.47
N GLN A 220 -5.59 13.31 -6.09
CA GLN A 220 -5.76 13.20 -7.55
C GLN A 220 -4.74 12.24 -8.20
N PRO A 221 -4.66 10.97 -7.73
CA PRO A 221 -3.76 9.99 -8.31
C PRO A 221 -4.14 9.66 -9.76
N VAL A 222 -3.14 9.39 -10.59
CA VAL A 222 -3.34 8.73 -11.90
C VAL A 222 -3.39 7.21 -11.74
N THR A 223 -2.64 6.67 -10.78
CA THR A 223 -2.63 5.23 -10.47
C THR A 223 -3.05 5.00 -9.03
N VAL A 224 -3.95 4.03 -8.81
CA VAL A 224 -4.28 3.51 -7.48
C VAL A 224 -4.20 1.99 -7.55
N VAL A 225 -3.25 1.38 -6.88
CA VAL A 225 -3.17 -0.09 -6.80
C VAL A 225 -3.98 -0.53 -5.58
N PRO A 226 -5.05 -1.33 -5.74
CA PRO A 226 -5.74 -1.91 -4.60
C PRO A 226 -4.83 -2.88 -3.84
N GLY A 227 -4.88 -2.86 -2.50
CA GLY A 227 -4.13 -3.81 -1.67
C GLY A 227 -4.58 -5.25 -1.88
N HIS A 228 -5.87 -5.45 -2.21
CA HIS A 228 -6.41 -6.74 -2.61
C HIS A 228 -7.30 -6.60 -3.84
N TYR A 229 -7.04 -7.40 -4.87
CA TYR A 229 -7.91 -7.42 -6.04
C TYR A 229 -7.80 -8.69 -6.88
N LEU A 230 -8.86 -8.98 -7.62
CA LEU A 230 -8.87 -10.02 -8.66
C LEU A 230 -8.94 -9.40 -10.07
N ASP A 231 -8.86 -10.28 -11.07
CA ASP A 231 -8.75 -9.92 -12.49
C ASP A 231 -9.70 -8.80 -12.91
N ASN A 232 -9.19 -7.92 -13.79
CA ASN A 232 -9.89 -6.76 -14.36
C ASN A 232 -10.25 -5.64 -13.38
N ALA A 233 -9.76 -5.65 -12.14
CA ALA A 233 -9.93 -4.51 -11.24
C ALA A 233 -9.13 -3.30 -11.78
N PRO A 234 -9.77 -2.12 -11.93
CA PRO A 234 -9.07 -0.94 -12.44
C PRO A 234 -8.07 -0.42 -11.42
N GLN A 235 -6.82 -0.17 -11.82
CA GLN A 235 -5.80 0.42 -10.95
C GLN A 235 -5.86 1.96 -10.95
N THR A 236 -7.05 2.51 -10.74
CA THR A 236 -7.37 3.94 -10.79
C THR A 236 -8.34 4.32 -9.66
N LEU A 237 -8.78 5.58 -9.62
CA LEU A 237 -9.83 6.05 -8.70
C LEU A 237 -11.17 5.28 -8.83
N GLU A 238 -11.36 4.48 -9.87
CA GLU A 238 -12.52 3.59 -9.98
C GLU A 238 -12.54 2.53 -8.87
N SER A 239 -11.39 1.98 -8.46
CA SER A 239 -11.31 1.03 -7.34
C SER A 239 -11.57 1.70 -5.98
N VAL A 240 -11.16 2.96 -5.84
CA VAL A 240 -11.51 3.78 -4.66
C VAL A 240 -13.03 3.96 -4.60
N THR A 241 -13.63 4.35 -5.72
CA THR A 241 -15.09 4.54 -5.84
C THR A 241 -15.85 3.24 -5.63
N PHE A 242 -15.34 2.11 -6.11
CA PHE A 242 -15.88 0.78 -5.85
C PHE A 242 -15.91 0.49 -4.34
N THR A 243 -14.77 0.65 -3.66
CA THR A 243 -14.64 0.41 -2.21
C THR A 243 -15.61 1.31 -1.43
N GLN A 244 -15.70 2.60 -1.79
CA GLN A 244 -16.64 3.54 -1.17
C GLN A 244 -18.10 3.08 -1.33
N ARG A 245 -18.53 2.75 -2.56
CA ARG A 245 -19.89 2.27 -2.83
C ARG A 245 -20.22 0.99 -2.07
N TYR A 246 -19.26 0.05 -1.99
CA TYR A 246 -19.43 -1.18 -1.23
C TYR A 246 -19.69 -0.88 0.24
N LEU A 247 -18.85 -0.06 0.88
CA LEU A 247 -19.02 0.32 2.29
C LEU A 247 -20.32 1.06 2.55
N THR A 248 -20.72 1.98 1.67
CA THR A 248 -22.01 2.69 1.77
C THR A 248 -23.20 1.73 1.66
N THR A 249 -23.13 0.77 0.73
CA THR A 249 -24.17 -0.26 0.56
C THR A 249 -24.24 -1.14 1.81
N LEU A 250 -23.10 -1.63 2.28
CA LEU A 250 -23.00 -2.46 3.47
C LEU A 250 -23.57 -1.73 4.71
N ASN A 251 -23.20 -0.47 4.91
CA ASN A 251 -23.72 0.36 6.00
C ASN A 251 -25.25 0.50 5.95
N THR A 252 -25.82 0.52 4.75
CA THR A 252 -27.27 0.58 4.53
C THR A 252 -27.96 -0.75 4.82
N GLU A 253 -27.33 -1.88 4.52
CA GLU A 253 -27.90 -3.23 4.68
C GLU A 253 -27.73 -3.81 6.10
N ILE A 254 -26.64 -3.48 6.83
CA ILE A 254 -26.39 -3.95 8.20
C ILE A 254 -27.61 -3.79 9.13
N PRO A 255 -28.28 -2.62 9.24
CA PRO A 255 -29.42 -2.46 10.14
C PRO A 255 -30.70 -3.14 9.65
N LYS A 256 -30.80 -3.50 8.36
CA LYS A 256 -31.95 -4.19 7.77
C LYS A 256 -31.87 -5.71 7.94
N ALA A 257 -30.65 -6.25 7.88
CA ALA A 257 -30.39 -7.67 8.01
C ALA A 257 -30.54 -8.12 9.46
N LYS A 258 -31.31 -9.19 9.70
CA LYS A 258 -31.49 -9.78 11.03
C LYS A 258 -30.22 -10.48 11.52
N ASP A 259 -29.61 -11.26 10.65
CA ASP A 259 -28.49 -12.17 10.91
C ASP A 259 -27.49 -12.12 9.75
N SER A 260 -26.38 -12.86 9.88
CA SER A 260 -25.33 -12.89 8.85
C SER A 260 -25.85 -13.45 7.53
N THR A 261 -26.73 -14.43 7.56
CA THR A 261 -27.32 -15.04 6.36
C THR A 261 -28.11 -14.02 5.55
N ALA A 262 -28.96 -13.22 6.21
CA ALA A 262 -29.69 -12.14 5.56
C ALA A 262 -28.76 -11.05 5.01
N LEU A 263 -27.68 -10.72 5.72
CA LEU A 263 -26.71 -9.72 5.28
C LEU A 263 -25.92 -10.20 4.05
N ILE A 264 -25.45 -11.45 4.06
CA ILE A 264 -24.76 -12.10 2.94
C ILE A 264 -25.67 -12.09 1.71
N ALA A 265 -26.92 -12.53 1.85
CA ALA A 265 -27.89 -12.55 0.74
C ALA A 265 -28.13 -11.14 0.16
N ALA A 266 -28.25 -10.12 1.01
CA ALA A 266 -28.42 -8.73 0.57
C ALA A 266 -27.19 -8.23 -0.21
N MET A 267 -25.98 -8.48 0.31
CA MET A 267 -24.74 -8.05 -0.35
C MET A 267 -24.51 -8.79 -1.68
N LYS A 268 -24.77 -10.10 -1.74
CA LYS A 268 -24.69 -10.87 -3.01
C LYS A 268 -25.70 -10.39 -4.05
N LYS A 269 -26.85 -9.82 -3.64
CA LYS A 269 -27.81 -9.22 -4.58
C LYS A 269 -27.27 -7.93 -5.20
N HIS A 270 -26.59 -7.09 -4.42
CA HIS A 270 -25.97 -5.85 -4.92
C HIS A 270 -24.70 -6.13 -5.73
N TYR A 271 -23.98 -7.19 -5.39
CA TYR A 271 -22.68 -7.53 -5.94
C TYR A 271 -22.60 -9.01 -6.35
N PRO A 272 -23.39 -9.47 -7.34
CA PRO A 272 -23.51 -10.89 -7.67
C PRO A 272 -22.27 -11.50 -8.35
N GLU A 273 -21.38 -10.66 -8.88
CA GLU A 273 -20.19 -11.09 -9.64
C GLU A 273 -18.90 -11.02 -8.82
N LEU A 274 -18.94 -10.48 -7.59
CA LEU A 274 -17.76 -10.43 -6.74
C LEU A 274 -17.41 -11.82 -6.23
N LYS A 275 -16.12 -12.11 -6.24
CA LYS A 275 -15.55 -13.34 -5.69
C LYS A 275 -15.11 -13.12 -4.23
N ASP A 276 -14.35 -14.07 -3.69
CA ASP A 276 -13.91 -14.10 -2.29
C ASP A 276 -15.09 -14.01 -1.31
N GLU A 277 -16.08 -14.88 -1.51
CA GLU A 277 -17.28 -14.94 -0.67
C GLU A 277 -16.93 -15.23 0.80
N SER A 278 -15.80 -15.91 1.07
CA SER A 278 -15.28 -16.13 2.42
C SER A 278 -15.09 -14.84 3.22
N SER A 279 -14.60 -13.78 2.59
CA SER A 279 -14.46 -12.46 3.21
C SER A 279 -15.81 -11.88 3.61
N LEU A 280 -16.84 -12.02 2.75
CA LEU A 280 -18.21 -11.58 3.07
C LEU A 280 -18.82 -12.41 4.19
N GLU A 281 -18.70 -13.74 4.14
CA GLU A 281 -19.28 -14.65 5.13
C GLU A 281 -18.76 -14.37 6.54
N LEU A 282 -17.43 -14.29 6.68
CA LEU A 282 -16.79 -14.00 7.95
C LEU A 282 -17.15 -12.60 8.44
N SER A 283 -17.02 -11.59 7.58
CA SER A 283 -17.36 -10.21 7.92
C SER A 283 -18.82 -10.08 8.38
N ALA A 284 -19.76 -10.75 7.72
CA ALA A 284 -21.17 -10.71 8.08
C ALA A 284 -21.41 -11.33 9.46
N ARG A 285 -20.79 -12.47 9.77
CA ARG A 285 -20.90 -13.11 11.10
C ARG A 285 -20.37 -12.20 12.20
N VAL A 286 -19.26 -11.50 11.95
CA VAL A 286 -18.67 -10.55 12.90
C VAL A 286 -19.59 -9.34 13.10
N LEU A 287 -20.02 -8.70 12.00
CA LEU A 287 -20.90 -7.52 12.03
C LEU A 287 -22.26 -7.80 12.67
N LYS A 288 -22.72 -9.06 12.63
CA LYS A 288 -23.97 -9.52 13.25
C LYS A 288 -23.77 -10.13 14.64
N ASN A 289 -22.56 -10.04 15.21
CA ASN A 289 -22.20 -10.55 16.54
C ASN A 289 -22.36 -12.08 16.71
N GLU A 290 -22.37 -12.83 15.61
CA GLU A 290 -22.45 -14.30 15.59
C GLU A 290 -21.07 -14.96 15.67
N MET A 291 -20.02 -14.15 15.54
CA MET A 291 -18.62 -14.55 15.70
C MET A 291 -17.86 -13.40 16.37
N LYS A 292 -16.95 -13.75 17.29
CA LYS A 292 -15.96 -12.80 17.81
C LYS A 292 -14.73 -12.85 16.92
N TRP A 293 -14.28 -11.67 16.50
CA TRP A 293 -13.07 -11.49 15.72
C TRP A 293 -12.14 -10.53 16.47
N PRO A 294 -10.87 -10.91 16.69
CA PRO A 294 -9.92 -10.04 17.38
C PRO A 294 -9.66 -8.78 16.54
N GLN A 295 -9.58 -7.63 17.21
CA GLN A 295 -9.07 -6.37 16.69
C GLN A 295 -7.84 -5.97 17.50
#